data_AF-A0A8I1UNX8-F1
#
_entry.id   AF-A0A8I1UNX8-F1
#
_cell.length_a   1.000
_cell.length_b   1.000
_cell.length_c   1.000
_cell.angle_alpha   90.00
_cell.angle_beta   90.00
_cell.angle_gamma   90.00
#
_symmetry.space_group_name_H-M   'P 1'
#
loop_
_entity.id
_entity.type
_entity.pdbx_description
1 polymer ?
#
loop_
_entity_poly.entity_id
_entity_poly.type
_entity_poly.pdbx_seq_one_letter_code
_entity_poly.pdbx_strand_id
1 'polypeptide(L)'
;MKKAGTPWLLAMGPLILVMVSLPLALGLIEPNAFYGVRTAATRASEAAWYRANHASGVAGAAGGLVGFALNLRVLVGLAVLIAVTGIAAA
;
A
#
# COMPACT_ATOMS: atom_id res chain seq x y z
N MET A 1 -27.18 19.30 1.03
CA MET A 1 -25.72 19.15 0.80
C MET A 1 -25.38 17.66 0.91
N LYS A 2 -24.74 17.05 -0.11
CA LYS A 2 -24.28 15.66 -0.01
C LYS A 2 -23.17 15.61 1.06
N LYS A 3 -23.31 14.76 2.09
CA LYS A 3 -22.20 14.49 3.02
C LYS A 3 -21.01 14.04 2.18
N ALA A 4 -19.92 14.79 2.20
CA ALA A 4 -18.66 14.31 1.65
C ALA A 4 -18.32 13.03 2.42
N GLY A 5 -18.37 11.89 1.73
CA GLY A 5 -18.02 10.61 2.33
C GLY A 5 -16.61 10.70 2.87
N THR A 6 -16.38 10.17 4.06
CA THR A 6 -15.04 10.15 4.65
C THR A 6 -14.07 9.51 3.65
N PRO A 7 -12.89 10.09 3.38
CA PRO A 7 -12.04 9.66 2.28
C PRO A 7 -11.26 8.39 2.66
N TRP A 8 -11.97 7.31 2.97
CA TRP A 8 -11.42 6.00 3.31
C TRP A 8 -10.54 5.42 2.21
N LEU A 9 -10.74 5.84 0.96
CA LEU A 9 -9.86 5.50 -0.15
C LEU A 9 -8.40 5.93 0.11
N LEU A 10 -8.17 7.04 0.82
CA LEU A 10 -6.82 7.46 1.21
C LEU A 10 -6.17 6.44 2.16
N ALA A 11 -6.90 5.91 3.13
CA ALA A 11 -6.37 4.89 4.04
C ALA A 11 -6.30 3.50 3.38
N MET A 12 -7.27 3.12 2.56
CA MET A 12 -7.37 1.77 2.01
C MET A 12 -6.36 1.51 0.88
N GLY A 13 -6.00 2.53 0.09
CA GLY A 13 -5.06 2.38 -1.03
C GLY A 13 -3.71 1.76 -0.65
N PRO A 14 -3.02 2.26 0.39
CA PRO A 14 -1.77 1.66 0.87
C PRO A 14 -1.91 0.21 1.34
N LEU A 15 -3.07 -0.20 1.86
CA LEU A 15 -3.29 -1.60 2.26
C LEU A 15 -3.39 -2.53 1.05
N ILE A 16 -3.91 -2.05 -0.09
CA ILE A 16 -3.87 -2.82 -1.35
C ILE A 16 -2.42 -3.08 -1.75
N LEU A 17 -1.55 -2.07 -1.63
CA LEU A 17 -0.12 -2.24 -1.90
C LEU A 17 0.51 -3.31 -0.98
N VAL A 18 0.17 -3.31 0.31
CA VAL A 18 0.63 -4.37 1.24
C VAL A 18 0.15 -5.74 0.78
N MET A 19 -1.15 -5.89 0.48
CA MET A 19 -1.73 -7.17 0.05
C MET A 19 -1.05 -7.71 -1.21
N VAL A 20 -0.78 -6.87 -2.20
CA VAL A 20 -0.09 -7.29 -3.43
C VAL A 20 1.43 -7.37 -3.28
N SER A 21 2.01 -7.00 -2.14
CA SER A 21 3.46 -7.11 -1.91
C SER A 21 3.81 -8.34 -1.06
N LEU A 22 2.90 -8.76 -0.16
CA LEU A 22 3.11 -9.88 0.74
C LEU A 22 3.43 -11.21 0.04
N PRO A 23 2.71 -11.65 -1.02
CA PRO A 23 3.04 -12.90 -1.70
C PRO A 23 4.45 -12.90 -2.31
N LEU A 24 4.93 -11.74 -2.78
CA LEU A 24 6.29 -11.57 -3.30
C LEU A 24 7.33 -11.60 -2.18
N ALA A 25 7.06 -10.91 -1.06
CA ALA A 25 7.94 -10.88 0.11
C ALA A 25 8.13 -12.28 0.72
N LEU A 26 7.09 -13.11 0.69
CA LEU A 26 7.09 -14.45 1.26
C LEU A 26 7.51 -15.54 0.25
N GLY A 27 7.77 -15.17 -1.01
CA GLY A 27 8.12 -16.14 -2.05
C GLY A 27 7.02 -17.15 -2.39
N LEU A 28 5.75 -16.80 -2.15
CA LEU A 28 4.60 -17.70 -2.33
C LEU A 28 4.19 -17.89 -3.78
N ILE A 29 4.70 -17.06 -4.69
CA ILE A 29 4.31 -17.03 -6.10
C ILE A 29 5.49 -17.43 -6.99
N GLU A 30 5.27 -18.46 -7.81
CA GLU A 30 6.21 -18.93 -8.82
C GLU A 30 6.47 -17.88 -9.92
N PRO A 31 7.61 -17.96 -10.63
CA PRO A 31 7.89 -17.12 -11.79
C PRO A 31 6.80 -17.23 -12.87
N ASN A 32 5.99 -16.19 -13.00
CA ASN A 32 4.93 -16.10 -14.01
C ASN A 32 5.25 -15.05 -15.09
N ALA A 33 4.29 -14.56 -15.89
CA ALA A 33 4.53 -13.50 -16.88
C ALA A 33 3.97 -12.12 -16.47
N PHE A 34 3.09 -12.07 -15.46
CA PHE A 34 2.23 -10.92 -15.20
C PHE A 34 2.56 -10.16 -13.91
N TYR A 35 2.98 -10.86 -12.87
CA TYR A 35 3.05 -10.35 -11.52
C TYR A 35 4.49 -10.28 -10.99
N GLY A 36 4.86 -9.25 -10.24
CA GLY A 36 6.20 -9.02 -9.70
C GLY A 36 7.15 -8.23 -10.62
N VAL A 37 8.41 -8.05 -10.20
CA VAL A 37 9.43 -7.21 -10.88
C VAL A 37 10.03 -7.91 -12.08
N ARG A 38 9.75 -7.38 -13.28
CA ARG A 38 10.19 -7.93 -14.57
C ARG A 38 11.40 -7.18 -15.11
N THR A 39 12.55 -7.83 -15.07
CA THR A 39 13.79 -7.38 -15.73
C THR A 39 14.35 -8.50 -16.60
N ALA A 40 15.34 -8.21 -17.44
CA ALA A 40 16.04 -9.25 -18.21
C ALA A 40 16.61 -10.35 -17.30
N ALA A 41 17.17 -9.96 -16.13
CA ALA A 41 17.71 -10.90 -15.15
C ALA A 41 16.62 -11.78 -14.52
N THR A 42 15.48 -11.20 -14.14
CA THR A 42 14.40 -11.96 -13.47
C THR A 42 13.61 -12.85 -14.44
N ARG A 43 13.73 -12.62 -15.76
CA ARG A 43 13.21 -13.54 -16.80
C ARG A 43 14.19 -14.66 -17.16
N ALA A 44 15.49 -14.43 -17.02
CA ALA A 44 16.52 -15.42 -17.35
C ALA A 44 16.84 -16.39 -16.21
N SER A 45 16.52 -16.03 -14.96
CA SER A 45 16.86 -16.84 -13.79
C SER A 45 15.78 -16.80 -12.72
N GLU A 46 15.29 -17.97 -12.32
CA GLU A 46 14.36 -18.14 -11.21
C GLU A 46 14.96 -17.67 -9.87
N ALA A 47 16.26 -17.94 -9.63
CA ALA A 47 16.92 -17.42 -8.44
C ALA A 47 16.95 -15.88 -8.45
N ALA A 48 17.16 -15.25 -9.61
CA ALA A 48 17.06 -13.80 -9.73
C ALA A 48 15.61 -13.30 -9.55
N TRP A 49 14.62 -14.06 -10.04
CA TRP A 49 13.21 -13.80 -9.82
C TRP A 49 12.88 -13.70 -8.33
N TYR A 50 13.18 -14.73 -7.54
CA TYR A 50 12.87 -14.74 -6.11
C TYR A 50 13.62 -13.66 -5.34
N ARG A 51 14.91 -13.42 -5.62
CA ARG A 51 15.68 -12.37 -4.93
C ARG A 51 15.09 -10.98 -5.18
N ALA A 52 14.82 -10.64 -6.45
CA ALA A 52 14.28 -9.33 -6.80
C ALA A 52 12.87 -9.12 -6.23
N ASN A 53 12.02 -10.15 -6.32
CA ASN A 53 10.63 -10.06 -5.85
C ASN A 53 10.50 -10.07 -4.33
N HIS A 54 11.35 -10.82 -3.63
CA HIS A 54 11.44 -10.74 -2.17
C HIS A 54 11.79 -9.30 -1.74
N ALA A 55 12.84 -8.72 -2.32
CA ALA A 55 13.26 -7.36 -2.01
C ALA A 55 12.16 -6.32 -2.33
N SER A 56 11.53 -6.40 -3.51
CA SER A 56 10.44 -5.49 -3.87
C SER A 56 9.18 -5.70 -3.02
N GLY A 57 8.88 -6.95 -2.65
CA GLY A 57 7.74 -7.28 -1.80
C GLY A 57 7.93 -6.72 -0.39
N VAL A 58 9.11 -6.86 0.20
CA VAL A 58 9.43 -6.26 1.51
C VAL A 58 9.34 -4.73 1.44
N ALA A 59 9.94 -4.11 0.42
CA ALA A 59 9.89 -2.66 0.25
C ALA A 59 8.45 -2.14 0.04
N GLY A 60 7.66 -2.82 -0.79
CA GLY A 60 6.26 -2.48 -1.06
C GLY A 60 5.37 -2.65 0.17
N ALA A 61 5.54 -3.73 0.93
CA ALA A 61 4.81 -3.95 2.18
C ALA A 61 5.16 -2.89 3.24
N ALA A 62 6.45 -2.61 3.44
CA ALA A 62 6.89 -1.57 4.36
C ALA A 62 6.36 -0.18 3.95
N GLY A 63 6.49 0.19 2.68
CA GLY A 63 5.98 1.44 2.14
C GLY A 63 4.45 1.57 2.29
N GLY A 64 3.72 0.49 2.03
CA GLY A 64 2.26 0.43 2.23
C GLY A 64 1.85 0.62 3.68
N LEU A 65 2.55 -0.02 4.63
CA LEU A 65 2.29 0.17 6.07
C LEU A 65 2.59 1.59 6.55
N VAL A 66 3.71 2.18 6.10
CA VAL A 66 4.05 3.59 6.40
C VAL A 66 3.00 4.52 5.82
N GLY A 67 2.63 4.33 4.55
CA GLY A 67 1.60 5.13 3.88
C GLY A 67 0.24 5.03 4.59
N PHE A 68 -0.15 3.82 5.01
CA PHE A 68 -1.35 3.60 5.81
C PHE A 68 -1.32 4.39 7.12
N ALA A 69 -0.22 4.29 7.87
CA ALA A 69 -0.07 4.99 9.14
C ALA A 69 -0.13 6.51 8.98
N LEU A 70 0.54 7.08 7.97
CA LEU A 70 0.51 8.51 7.68
C LEU A 70 -0.90 8.97 7.28
N ASN A 71 -1.58 8.23 6.40
CA ASN A 71 -2.92 8.59 5.96
C ASN A 71 -3.94 8.49 7.10
N LEU A 72 -3.78 7.50 8.00
CA LEU A 72 -4.59 7.40 9.20
C LEU A 72 -4.38 8.63 10.12
N ARG A 73 -3.14 9.09 10.29
CA ARG A 73 -2.84 10.30 11.07
C ARG A 73 -3.47 11.55 10.46
N VAL A 74 -3.45 11.70 9.14
CA VAL A 74 -4.12 12.80 8.43
C VAL A 74 -5.62 12.77 8.67
N LEU A 75 -6.25 11.60 8.54
CA LEU A 75 -7.69 11.44 8.75
C LEU A 75 -8.12 11.77 10.18
N VAL A 76 -7.36 11.28 11.17
CA VAL A 76 -7.59 11.59 12.59
C VAL A 76 -7.39 13.09 12.86
N GLY A 77 -6.31 13.68 12.34
CA GLY A 77 -6.04 15.11 12.49
C GLY A 77 -7.14 15.99 11.88
N LEU A 78 -7.64 15.62 10.70
CA LEU A 78 -8.76 16.31 10.06
C LEU A 78 -10.03 16.21 10.90
N ALA A 79 -10.33 15.03 11.45
CA ALA A 79 -11.48 14.84 12.32
C ALA A 79 -11.40 15.70 13.60
N VAL A 80 -10.23 15.78 14.23
CA VAL A 80 -9.98 16.64 15.40
C VAL A 80 -10.17 18.12 15.04
N LEU A 81 -9.59 18.58 13.92
CA LEU A 81 -9.71 19.98 13.48
C LEU A 81 -11.18 20.37 13.26
N ILE A 82 -11.96 19.52 12.58
CA ILE A 82 -13.39 19.76 12.35
C ILE A 82 -14.15 19.83 13.68
N ALA A 83 -13.86 18.93 14.63
CA ALA A 83 -14.51 18.92 15.93
C ALA A 83 -14.21 20.18 16.76
N VAL A 84 -12.96 20.66 16.74
CA VAL A 84 -12.54 21.85 17.49
C VAL A 84 -13.09 23.14 16.88
N THR A 85 -13.16 23.22 15.55
CA THR A 85 -13.57 24.44 14.84
C THR A 85 -15.08 24.55 14.61
N GLY A 86 -15.84 23.47 14.83
CA GLY A 86 -17.29 23.46 14.61
C GLY A 86 -17.69 23.62 13.14
N ILE A 87 -16.76 23.51 12.19
CA ILE A 87 -17.01 23.70 10.75
C ILE A 87 -18.08 22.74 10.21
N ALA A 88 -18.33 21.61 10.88
CA ALA A 88 -19.39 20.66 10.52
C ALA A 88 -20.77 20.95 11.17
N ALA A 89 -20.89 21.96 12.02
CA ALA A 89 -22.10 22.31 12.76
C ALA A 89 -22.83 23.57 12.25
N ALA A 90 -22.34 24.19 11.17
CA ALA A 90 -22.96 25.31 10.45
C ALA A 90 -23.45 24.89 9.06
#